data_AF-A0A9E6DPN3-F1
#
_entry.id   AF-A0A9E6DPN3-F1
#
_cell.length_a   1.000
_cell.length_b   1.000
_cell.length_c   1.000
_cell.angle_alpha   90.00
_cell.angle_beta   90.00
_cell.angle_gamma   90.00
#
_symmetry.space_group_name_H-M   'P 1'
#
loop_
_entity.id
_entity.type
_entity.pdbx_description
1 polymer ?
#
loop_
_entity_poly.entity_id
_entity_poly.type
_entity_poly.pdbx_seq_one_letter_code
_entity_poly.pdbx_strand_id
1 'polypeptide(L)'
;MNKIRYGLVLPWLLWALPATADSQSRAALRAERARVNVIERINVEIHQQLRSARKDGRTIPTRCLNDMLNQAGSTRRLARAQLATLDRTLTLQASASAEAAPVFAHRRKLGAHTLFLLEQHAQSLKTQASNCAQRGTWMTVRKLK
;
A
#
# COMPACT_ATOMS: atom_id res chain seq x y z
N MET A 1 61.34 9.36 14.98
CA MET A 1 60.42 8.83 13.95
C MET A 1 59.31 8.04 14.63
N ASN A 2 58.15 8.66 14.89
CA ASN A 2 57.02 8.00 15.55
C ASN A 2 56.21 7.20 14.53
N LYS A 3 56.31 5.87 14.56
CA LYS A 3 55.42 4.98 13.81
C LYS A 3 54.09 4.86 14.56
N ILE A 4 53.09 5.62 14.11
CA ILE A 4 51.70 5.45 14.54
C ILE A 4 51.22 4.08 14.04
N ARG A 5 50.88 3.17 14.97
CA ARG A 5 50.33 1.85 14.66
C ARG A 5 48.85 1.98 14.28
N TYR A 6 48.55 2.08 12.98
CA TYR A 6 47.18 2.06 12.43
C TYR A 6 46.54 0.65 12.39
N GLY A 7 46.95 -0.25 13.28
CA GLY A 7 46.66 -1.69 13.15
C GLY A 7 45.37 -2.20 13.78
N LEU A 8 44.51 -1.35 14.37
CA LEU A 8 43.46 -1.84 15.26
C LEU A 8 42.08 -1.16 15.16
N VAL A 9 41.78 -0.43 14.08
CA VAL A 9 40.45 0.20 13.90
C VAL A 9 39.61 -0.49 12.82
N LEU A 10 40.23 -1.29 11.94
CA LEU A 10 39.53 -1.96 10.84
C LEU A 10 38.63 -3.16 11.23
N PRO A 11 38.91 -3.96 12.29
CA PRO A 11 38.08 -5.14 12.57
C PRO A 11 36.70 -4.80 13.15
N TRP A 12 36.57 -3.70 13.90
CA TRP A 12 35.31 -3.32 14.57
C TRP A 12 34.24 -2.78 13.61
N LEU A 13 34.65 -2.19 12.47
CA LEU A 13 33.72 -1.70 11.45
C LEU A 13 32.96 -2.83 10.74
N LEU A 14 33.51 -4.05 10.71
CA LEU A 14 32.90 -5.19 10.04
C LEU A 14 31.74 -5.82 10.83
N TRP A 15 31.61 -5.54 12.13
CA TRP A 15 30.55 -6.12 12.97
C TRP A 15 29.30 -5.23 13.16
N ALA A 16 29.35 -3.95 12.78
CA ALA A 16 28.24 -3.01 12.98
C ALA A 16 27.22 -2.98 11.81
N LEU A 17 27.54 -3.60 10.67
CA LEU A 17 26.74 -3.54 9.44
C LEU A 17 25.52 -4.48 9.37
N PRO A 18 25.42 -5.62 10.08
CA PRO A 18 24.23 -6.49 9.98
C PRO A 18 22.98 -5.95 10.70
N ALA A 19 23.14 -5.31 11.87
CA ALA A 19 22.00 -4.94 12.72
C ALA A 19 21.13 -3.80 12.15
N THR A 20 21.70 -2.95 11.30
CA THR A 20 20.97 -1.83 10.68
C THR A 20 20.13 -2.26 9.47
N ALA A 21 20.53 -3.31 8.77
CA ALA A 21 19.79 -3.84 7.63
C ALA A 21 18.45 -4.47 8.04
N ASP A 22 18.40 -5.19 9.17
CA ASP A 22 17.18 -5.79 9.69
C ASP A 22 16.18 -4.76 10.23
N SER A 23 16.67 -3.71 10.90
CA SER A 23 15.83 -2.65 11.44
C SER A 23 15.18 -1.78 10.35
N GLN A 24 15.93 -1.42 9.30
CA GLN A 24 15.38 -0.68 8.15
C GLN A 24 14.34 -1.51 7.38
N SER A 25 14.60 -2.80 7.22
CA SER A 25 13.71 -3.73 6.51
C SER A 25 12.36 -3.89 7.22
N ARG A 26 12.37 -3.97 8.55
CA ARG A 26 11.15 -4.01 9.38
C ARG A 26 10.42 -2.66 9.40
N ALA A 27 11.16 -1.54 9.48
CA ALA A 27 10.56 -0.21 9.45
C ALA A 27 9.83 0.05 8.10
N ALA A 28 10.45 -0.33 6.99
CA ALA A 28 9.83 -0.28 5.66
C ALA A 28 8.54 -1.12 5.60
N LEU A 29 8.57 -2.37 6.09
CA LEU A 29 7.38 -3.22 6.13
C LEU A 29 6.22 -2.61 6.93
N ARG A 30 6.48 -1.95 8.06
CA ARG A 30 5.44 -1.25 8.83
C ARG A 30 4.84 -0.09 8.05
N ALA A 31 5.67 0.70 7.35
CA ALA A 31 5.20 1.78 6.49
C ALA A 31 4.28 1.23 5.38
N GLU A 32 4.67 0.13 4.74
CA GLU A 32 3.85 -0.53 3.71
C GLU A 32 2.52 -1.08 4.27
N ARG A 33 2.53 -1.67 5.47
CA ARG A 33 1.29 -2.09 6.17
C ARG A 33 0.37 -0.90 6.45
N ALA A 34 0.95 0.23 6.88
CA ALA A 34 0.17 1.45 7.11
C ALA A 34 -0.49 1.95 5.81
N ARG A 35 0.17 1.87 4.65
CA ARG A 35 -0.43 2.21 3.34
C ARG A 35 -1.62 1.32 3.00
N VAL A 36 -1.50 0.00 3.23
CA VAL A 36 -2.64 -0.92 3.03
C VAL A 36 -3.81 -0.53 3.93
N ASN A 37 -3.55 -0.17 5.19
CA ASN A 37 -4.61 0.31 6.10
C ASN A 37 -5.28 1.61 5.60
N VAL A 38 -4.53 2.51 4.97
CA VAL A 38 -5.10 3.71 4.31
C VAL A 38 -6.03 3.29 3.17
N ILE A 39 -5.62 2.36 2.31
CA ILE A 39 -6.46 1.82 1.22
C ILE A 39 -7.74 1.18 1.79
N GLU A 40 -7.62 0.41 2.87
CA GLU A 40 -8.77 -0.21 3.53
C GLU A 40 -9.75 0.83 4.10
N ARG A 41 -9.23 1.89 4.74
CA ARG A 41 -10.05 2.99 5.23
C ARG A 41 -10.78 3.70 4.09
N ILE A 42 -10.08 4.01 3.00
CA ILE A 42 -10.69 4.63 1.81
C ILE A 42 -11.83 3.74 1.26
N ASN A 43 -11.61 2.43 1.21
CA ASN A 43 -12.64 1.49 0.76
C ASN A 43 -13.89 1.53 1.66
N VAL A 44 -13.71 1.61 2.99
CA VAL A 44 -14.82 1.78 3.95
C VAL A 44 -15.53 3.11 3.75
N GLU A 45 -14.79 4.20 3.54
CA GLU A 45 -15.36 5.54 3.29
C GLU A 45 -16.22 5.56 2.01
N ILE A 46 -15.75 4.94 0.92
CA ILE A 46 -16.53 4.79 -0.32
C ILE A 46 -17.85 4.07 -0.02
N HIS A 47 -17.80 2.94 0.68
CA HIS A 47 -19.03 2.20 1.06
C HIS A 47 -19.94 3.03 1.97
N GLN A 48 -19.40 3.88 2.84
CA GLN A 48 -20.19 4.76 3.69
C GLN A 48 -20.88 5.88 2.89
N GLN A 49 -20.19 6.51 1.93
CA GLN A 49 -20.77 7.52 1.04
C GLN A 49 -21.93 6.94 0.22
N LEU A 50 -21.74 5.74 -0.34
CA LEU A 50 -22.78 5.03 -1.08
C LEU A 50 -24.01 4.72 -0.21
N ARG A 51 -23.79 4.22 1.01
CA ARG A 51 -24.87 3.92 1.97
C ARG A 51 -25.62 5.17 2.41
N SER A 52 -24.91 6.26 2.72
CA SER A 52 -25.52 7.52 3.15
C SER A 52 -26.48 8.04 2.10
N ALA A 53 -26.05 8.08 0.84
CA ALA A 53 -26.90 8.61 -0.20
C ALA A 53 -28.12 7.73 -0.50
N ARG A 54 -28.00 6.40 -0.36
CA ARG A 54 -29.18 5.51 -0.41
C ARG A 54 -30.20 5.85 0.67
N LYS A 55 -29.75 6.18 1.89
CA LYS A 55 -30.63 6.59 3.01
C LYS A 55 -31.39 7.88 2.68
N ASP A 56 -30.77 8.78 1.93
CA ASP A 56 -31.38 10.04 1.48
C ASP A 56 -32.34 9.87 0.29
N GLY A 57 -32.68 8.63 -0.08
CA GLY A 57 -33.58 8.35 -1.23
C GLY A 57 -32.93 8.63 -2.59
N ARG A 58 -31.60 8.72 -2.62
CA ARG A 58 -30.80 8.98 -3.81
C ARG A 58 -30.16 7.66 -4.29
N THR A 59 -30.30 7.29 -5.57
CA THR A 59 -29.58 6.14 -6.16
C THR A 59 -28.61 6.53 -7.28
N ILE A 60 -27.36 6.04 -7.24
CA ILE A 60 -26.35 6.21 -8.32
C ILE A 60 -26.73 5.30 -9.50
N PRO A 61 -26.37 5.64 -10.75
CA PRO A 61 -26.50 4.71 -11.86
C PRO A 61 -25.75 3.41 -11.57
N THR A 62 -26.41 2.27 -11.82
CA THR A 62 -25.89 0.92 -11.52
C THR A 62 -24.50 0.68 -12.12
N ARG A 63 -24.20 1.28 -13.27
CA ARG A 63 -22.87 1.20 -13.90
C ARG A 63 -21.78 1.91 -13.08
N CYS A 64 -21.95 3.18 -12.67
CA CYS A 64 -20.95 3.87 -11.83
C CYS A 64 -20.78 3.10 -10.51
N LEU A 65 -21.87 2.60 -9.91
CA LEU A 65 -21.80 1.81 -8.69
C LEU A 65 -20.96 0.53 -8.86
N ASN A 66 -21.26 -0.27 -9.88
CA ASN A 66 -20.55 -1.52 -10.15
C ASN A 66 -19.07 -1.29 -10.47
N ASP A 67 -18.78 -0.28 -11.29
CA ASP A 67 -17.40 0.06 -11.66
C ASP A 67 -16.60 0.49 -10.42
N MET A 68 -17.16 1.33 -9.55
CA MET A 68 -16.51 1.76 -8.31
C MET A 68 -16.29 0.61 -7.32
N LEU A 69 -17.29 -0.25 -7.10
CA LEU A 69 -17.15 -1.39 -6.19
C LEU A 69 -16.12 -2.39 -6.72
N ASN A 70 -16.10 -2.63 -8.02
CA ASN A 70 -15.11 -3.49 -8.67
C ASN A 70 -13.69 -2.93 -8.54
N GLN A 71 -13.51 -1.63 -8.81
CA GLN A 71 -12.20 -0.96 -8.70
C GLN A 71 -11.71 -0.85 -7.25
N ALA A 72 -12.60 -0.55 -6.30
CA ALA A 72 -12.26 -0.52 -4.88
C ALA A 72 -11.89 -1.93 -4.37
N GLY A 73 -12.66 -2.95 -4.77
CA GLY A 73 -12.39 -4.34 -4.45
C GLY A 73 -11.08 -4.86 -5.03
N SER A 74 -10.81 -4.56 -6.31
CA SER A 74 -9.56 -4.95 -6.98
C SER A 74 -8.35 -4.25 -6.36
N THR A 75 -8.43 -2.95 -6.10
CA THR A 75 -7.35 -2.17 -5.46
C THR A 75 -7.01 -2.74 -4.08
N ARG A 76 -8.03 -3.06 -3.26
CA ARG A 76 -7.84 -3.68 -1.94
C ARG A 76 -7.19 -5.07 -2.04
N ARG A 77 -7.65 -5.92 -2.96
CA ARG A 77 -7.09 -7.28 -3.15
C ARG A 77 -5.63 -7.22 -3.61
N LEU A 78 -5.33 -6.37 -4.58
CA LEU A 78 -3.97 -6.17 -5.09
C LEU A 78 -3.04 -5.64 -3.98
N ALA A 79 -3.48 -4.66 -3.19
CA ALA A 79 -2.69 -4.13 -2.09
C ALA A 79 -2.33 -5.21 -1.04
N ARG A 80 -3.32 -6.02 -0.65
CA ARG A 80 -3.09 -7.16 0.27
C ARG A 80 -2.14 -8.20 -0.32
N ALA A 81 -2.28 -8.53 -1.60
CA ALA A 81 -1.39 -9.46 -2.29
C ALA A 81 0.06 -8.94 -2.37
N GLN A 82 0.24 -7.65 -2.65
CA GLN A 82 1.56 -7.01 -2.67
C GLN A 82 2.20 -6.98 -1.28
N LEU A 83 1.44 -6.66 -0.25
CA LEU A 83 1.93 -6.71 1.13
C LEU A 83 2.37 -8.12 1.53
N ALA A 84 1.58 -9.14 1.21
CA ALA A 84 1.94 -10.54 1.48
C ALA A 84 3.20 -10.96 0.70
N THR A 85 3.37 -10.47 -0.53
CA THR A 85 4.57 -10.72 -1.34
C THR A 85 5.80 -10.06 -0.72
N LEU A 86 5.69 -8.80 -0.26
CA LEU A 86 6.76 -8.10 0.43
C LEU A 86 7.19 -8.82 1.73
N ASP A 87 6.23 -9.24 2.55
CA ASP A 87 6.47 -9.99 3.79
C ASP A 87 7.23 -11.30 3.52
N ARG A 88 6.83 -12.04 2.48
CA ARG A 88 7.55 -13.22 2.01
C ARG A 88 8.96 -12.89 1.51
N THR A 89 9.14 -11.83 0.71
CA THR A 89 10.47 -11.44 0.24
C THR A 89 11.42 -11.08 1.37
N LEU A 90 10.92 -10.45 2.44
CA LEU A 90 11.70 -10.12 3.63
C LEU A 90 12.09 -11.37 4.41
N THR A 91 11.16 -12.31 4.57
CA THR A 91 11.42 -13.60 5.22
C THR A 91 12.48 -14.40 4.48
N LEU A 92 12.41 -14.44 3.13
CA LEU A 92 13.41 -15.11 2.30
C LEU A 92 14.76 -14.40 2.32
N GLN A 93 14.78 -13.06 2.39
CA GLN A 93 16.02 -12.29 2.47
C GLN A 93 16.81 -12.58 3.74
N ALA A 94 16.13 -12.80 4.88
CA ALA A 94 16.78 -13.08 6.16
C ALA A 94 17.66 -14.34 6.12
N SER A 95 17.34 -15.30 5.24
CA SER A 95 18.08 -16.55 5.06
C SER A 95 18.92 -16.59 3.78
N ALA A 96 18.96 -15.51 3.01
CA ALA A 96 19.62 -15.46 1.71
C ALA A 96 21.12 -15.16 1.82
N SER A 97 21.90 -15.65 0.84
CA SER A 97 23.31 -15.30 0.72
C SER A 97 23.50 -13.81 0.39
N ALA A 98 24.70 -13.28 0.70
CA ALA A 98 25.06 -11.89 0.40
C ALA A 98 24.94 -11.55 -1.10
N GLU A 99 25.16 -12.53 -1.98
CA GLU A 99 25.04 -12.39 -3.44
C GLU A 99 23.58 -12.16 -3.88
N ALA A 100 22.61 -12.70 -3.15
CA ALA A 100 21.19 -12.57 -3.48
C ALA A 100 20.55 -11.31 -2.86
N ALA A 101 21.20 -10.67 -1.88
CA ALA A 101 20.74 -9.45 -1.22
C ALA A 101 20.27 -8.32 -2.18
N PRO A 102 20.97 -7.99 -3.29
CA PRO A 102 20.51 -6.96 -4.22
C PRO A 102 19.17 -7.30 -4.92
N VAL A 103 18.91 -8.58 -5.18
CA VAL A 103 17.66 -9.03 -5.82
C VAL A 103 16.47 -8.80 -4.88
N PHE A 104 16.62 -9.13 -3.60
CA PHE A 104 15.59 -8.87 -2.58
C PHE A 104 15.38 -7.37 -2.34
N ALA A 105 16.46 -6.57 -2.31
CA ALA A 105 16.34 -5.11 -2.22
C ALA A 105 15.53 -4.52 -3.39
N HIS A 106 15.77 -4.99 -4.62
CA HIS A 106 15.02 -4.55 -5.80
C HIS A 106 13.54 -4.93 -5.73
N ARG A 107 13.21 -6.20 -5.39
CA ARG A 107 11.81 -6.66 -5.26
C ARG A 107 11.05 -5.87 -4.20
N ARG A 108 11.70 -5.53 -3.08
CA ARG A 108 11.11 -4.68 -2.05
C ARG A 108 10.80 -3.27 -2.55
N LYS A 109 11.75 -2.65 -3.26
CA LYS A 109 11.56 -1.32 -3.84
C LYS A 109 10.39 -1.29 -4.83
N LEU A 110 10.29 -2.31 -5.69
CA LEU A 110 9.17 -2.45 -6.63
C LEU A 110 7.82 -2.65 -5.93
N GLY A 111 7.77 -3.54 -4.93
CA GLY A 111 6.52 -3.78 -4.19
C GLY A 111 6.07 -2.54 -3.39
N ALA A 112 7.00 -1.82 -2.77
CA ALA A 112 6.72 -0.55 -2.09
C ALA A 112 6.17 0.51 -3.07
N HIS A 113 6.77 0.63 -4.26
CA HIS A 113 6.27 1.53 -5.29
C HIS A 113 4.87 1.14 -5.78
N THR A 114 4.60 -0.16 -5.93
CA THR A 114 3.27 -0.65 -6.32
C THR A 114 2.23 -0.31 -5.27
N LEU A 115 2.55 -0.46 -3.98
CA LEU A 115 1.65 -0.06 -2.89
C LEU A 115 1.38 1.45 -2.88
N PHE A 116 2.40 2.26 -3.14
CA PHE A 116 2.23 3.70 -3.30
C PHE A 116 1.28 4.05 -4.45
N LEU A 117 1.45 3.43 -5.62
CA LEU A 117 0.55 3.64 -6.76
C LEU A 117 -0.88 3.20 -6.45
N LEU A 118 -1.06 2.08 -5.74
CA LEU A 118 -2.37 1.60 -5.31
C LEU A 118 -3.03 2.54 -4.30
N GLU A 119 -2.25 3.18 -3.43
CA GLU A 119 -2.74 4.21 -2.52
C GLU A 119 -3.23 5.45 -3.28
N GLN A 120 -2.44 5.96 -4.22
CA GLN A 120 -2.85 7.07 -5.10
C GLN A 120 -4.11 6.72 -5.89
N HIS A 121 -4.19 5.50 -6.42
CA HIS A 121 -5.37 5.01 -7.12
C HIS A 121 -6.59 4.98 -6.19
N ALA A 122 -6.44 4.46 -4.96
CA ALA A 122 -7.53 4.46 -3.98
C ALA A 122 -8.02 5.89 -3.67
N GLN A 123 -7.12 6.87 -3.53
CA GLN A 123 -7.50 8.27 -3.35
C GLN A 123 -8.26 8.83 -4.56
N SER A 124 -7.84 8.48 -5.78
CA SER A 124 -8.58 8.82 -7.00
C SER A 124 -9.99 8.22 -6.99
N LEU A 125 -10.15 6.95 -6.59
CA LEU A 125 -11.45 6.30 -6.44
C LEU A 125 -12.35 7.01 -5.43
N LYS A 126 -11.80 7.49 -4.31
CA LYS A 126 -12.54 8.29 -3.34
C LYS A 126 -13.09 9.57 -3.95
N THR A 127 -12.26 10.28 -4.72
CA THR A 127 -12.67 11.51 -5.42
C THR A 127 -13.72 11.20 -6.48
N GLN A 128 -13.58 10.11 -7.24
CA GLN A 128 -14.59 9.65 -8.20
C GLN A 128 -15.91 9.30 -7.53
N ALA A 129 -15.88 8.62 -6.38
CA ALA A 129 -17.07 8.32 -5.59
C ALA A 129 -17.78 9.59 -5.11
N SER A 130 -17.02 10.56 -4.61
CA SER A 130 -17.56 11.89 -4.25
C SER A 130 -18.14 12.62 -5.46
N ASN A 131 -17.48 12.55 -6.62
CA ASN A 131 -17.96 13.19 -7.85
C ASN A 131 -19.22 12.53 -8.40
N CYS A 132 -19.29 11.19 -8.45
CA CYS A 132 -20.53 10.46 -8.76
C CYS A 132 -21.62 10.81 -7.74
N ALA A 133 -21.26 11.07 -6.48
CA ALA A 133 -22.17 11.53 -5.44
C ALA A 133 -22.56 13.01 -5.47
N GLN A 134 -21.85 13.88 -6.18
CA GLN A 134 -22.14 15.33 -6.20
C GLN A 134 -22.75 15.79 -7.53
N ARG A 135 -22.26 15.29 -8.67
CA ARG A 135 -22.61 15.80 -10.01
C ARG A 135 -23.98 15.37 -10.57
N GLY A 136 -24.91 14.89 -9.74
CA GLY A 136 -26.32 14.86 -10.14
C GLY A 136 -26.81 13.68 -10.98
N THR A 137 -26.27 12.46 -10.81
CA THR A 137 -26.94 11.24 -11.31
C THR A 137 -27.69 10.48 -10.23
N TRP A 138 -28.03 11.15 -9.13
CA TRP A 138 -28.94 10.57 -8.15
C TRP A 138 -30.35 10.54 -8.73
N MET A 139 -30.75 9.39 -9.27
CA MET A 139 -32.14 9.17 -9.62
C MET A 139 -32.94 9.19 -8.31
N THR A 140 -33.96 10.04 -8.25
CA THR A 140 -34.95 9.97 -7.17
C THR A 140 -35.82 8.76 -7.42
N VAL A 141 -35.96 7.88 -6.42
CA VAL A 141 -36.68 6.59 -6.50
C VAL A 141 -38.17 6.75 -6.90
N ARG A 142 -38.71 7.97 -6.99
CA ARG A 142 -40.10 8.27 -7.37
C ARG A 142 -40.49 7.95 -8.84
N LYS A 143 -39.59 7.43 -9.69
CA LYS A 143 -39.91 7.06 -11.09
C LYS A 143 -39.49 5.63 -11.49
N LEU A 144 -39.54 4.68 -10.57
CA LEU A 144 -39.64 3.26 -10.95
C LEU A 144 -41.10 2.82 -10.74
N LYS A 145 -41.96 3.19 -11.69
CA LYS A 145 -43.23 2.49 -11.94
C LYS A 145 -42.99 1.52 -13.09
#